data_AF-A0A150JYB7-F1
#
_entry.id   AF-A0A150JYB7-F1
#
_cell.length_a   1.000
_cell.length_b   1.000
_cell.length_c   1.000
_cell.angle_alpha   90.00
_cell.angle_beta   90.00
_cell.angle_gamma   90.00
#
_symmetry.space_group_name_H-M   'P 1'
#
loop_
_entity.id
_entity.type
_entity.pdbx_description
1 polymer ?
#
loop_
_entity_poly.entity_id
_entity_poly.type
_entity_poly.pdbx_seq_one_letter_code
_entity_poly.pdbx_strand_id
1 'polypeptide(L)' 'MIRHNEAFRQLHEYYTTRPDNPLRKKQSIVVLCGKLLKVLHAVCTKHQAFDAKRMMQDIFGLETAA' A
#
# COMPACT_ATOMS: atom_id res chain seq x y z
N MET A 1 -8.76 3.24 8.09
CA MET A 1 -7.92 2.49 7.12
C MET A 1 -6.80 1.73 7.84
N ILE A 2 -5.73 2.40 8.31
CA ILE A 2 -4.55 1.74 8.91
C ILE A 2 -4.89 0.99 10.21
N ARG A 3 -5.77 1.55 11.07
CA ARG A 3 -6.17 0.93 12.34
C ARG A 3 -7.09 -0.29 12.20
N HIS A 4 -7.83 -0.39 11.09
CA HIS A 4 -8.87 -1.40 10.90
C HIS A 4 -8.50 -2.46 9.85
N ASN A 5 -7.36 -2.30 9.17
CA ASN A 5 -6.89 -3.23 8.16
C ASN A 5 -5.41 -3.51 8.39
N GLU A 6 -5.09 -4.75 8.76
CA GLU A 6 -3.72 -5.15 9.07
C GLU A 6 -2.76 -5.00 7.89
N ALA A 7 -3.21 -5.21 6.64
CA ALA A 7 -2.35 -5.04 5.48
C ALA A 7 -1.91 -3.57 5.32
N PHE A 8 -2.82 -2.60 5.52
CA PHE A 8 -2.45 -1.18 5.52
C PHE A 8 -1.59 -0.78 6.73
N ARG A 9 -1.73 -1.46 7.88
CA ARG A 9 -0.83 -1.27 9.04
C ARG A 9 0.59 -1.74 8.75
N GLN A 10 0.73 -2.96 8.23
CA GLN A 10 2.02 -3.52 7.87
C GLN A 10 2.72 -2.69 6.79
N LEU A 11 1.96 -2.17 5.81
CA LEU A 11 2.51 -1.24 4.82
C LEU A 11 2.95 0.09 5.42
N HIS A 12 2.17 0.63 6.36
CA HIS A 12 2.56 1.85 7.05
C HIS A 12 3.88 1.67 7.79
N GLU A 13 3.99 0.58 8.56
CA GLU A 13 5.20 0.19 9.28
C GLU A 13 6.37 0.05 8.30
N TYR A 14 6.22 -0.76 7.25
CA TYR A 14 7.21 -0.97 6.19
C TYR A 14 7.76 0.35 5.61
N TYR A 15 6.89 1.26 5.19
CA TYR A 15 7.31 2.52 4.61
C TYR A 15 8.05 3.43 5.60
N THR A 16 7.76 3.30 6.90
CA THR A 16 8.42 4.09 7.95
C THR A 16 9.73 3.48 8.45
N THR A 17 9.92 2.16 8.30
CA THR A 17 11.09 1.42 8.82
C THR A 17 12.03 0.88 7.75
N ARG A 18 11.71 1.04 6.47
CA ARG A 18 12.57 0.59 5.35
C ARG A 18 13.98 1.22 5.41
N PRO A 19 15.02 0.46 5.03
CA PRO A 19 16.41 0.93 5.12
C PRO A 19 16.71 2.04 4.11
N ASP A 20 16.11 1.98 2.91
CA ASP A 20 16.27 3.01 1.89
C ASP A 20 15.09 3.99 1.90
N ASN A 21 15.40 5.29 2.05
CA ASN A 21 14.45 6.40 2.04
C ASN A 21 13.23 6.19 2.98
N PRO A 22 13.42 6.03 4.31
CA PRO A 22 12.31 5.87 5.24
C PRO A 22 11.35 7.06 5.18
N LEU A 23 10.06 6.79 4.96
CA LEU A 23 9.06 7.83 4.85
C LEU A 23 8.64 8.33 6.23
N ARG A 24 8.46 9.66 6.36
CA ARG A 24 7.86 10.25 7.58
C ARG A 24 6.40 9.81 7.68
N LYS A 25 5.83 9.75 8.89
CA LYS A 25 4.44 9.29 9.14
C LYS A 25 3.41 9.91 8.19
N LYS A 26 3.47 11.22 7.97
CA LYS A 26 2.56 11.93 7.05
C LYS A 26 2.75 11.50 5.59
N GLN A 27 3.98 11.31 5.13
CA GLN A 27 4.28 10.88 3.76
C GLN A 27 3.79 9.45 3.52
N SER A 28 4.01 8.54 4.48
CA SER A 28 3.51 7.18 4.40
C SER A 28 1.98 7.15 4.27
N ILE A 29 1.25 7.97 5.02
CA ILE A 29 -0.21 8.09 4.89
C ILE A 29 -0.62 8.54 3.49
N VAL A 30 0.05 9.56 2.92
CA VAL A 30 -0.26 10.05 1.56
C VAL A 30 -0.07 8.96 0.51
N VAL A 31 1.02 8.20 0.59
CA VAL A 31 1.29 7.06 -0.30
C VAL A 31 0.20 5.98 -0.17
N LEU A 32 -0.20 5.66 1.05
CA LEU A 32 -1.25 4.67 1.31
C LEU A 32 -2.62 5.12 0.79
N CYS A 33 -2.96 6.40 0.91
CA CYS A 33 -4.19 6.96 0.33
C CYS A 33 -4.18 6.81 -1.20
N GLY A 34 -3.06 7.13 -1.86
CA GLY A 34 -2.91 6.92 -3.31
C GLY A 34 -3.07 5.45 -3.71
N LYS A 35 -2.56 4.51 -2.90
CA LYS A 35 -2.76 3.07 -3.12
C LYS A 35 -4.22 2.67 -2.95
N LEU A 36 -4.91 3.18 -1.92
CA LEU A 36 -6.33 2.93 -1.70
C LEU A 36 -7.17 3.37 -2.92
N LEU A 37 -6.89 4.55 -3.47
CA LEU A 37 -7.58 5.04 -4.66
C LEU A 37 -7.37 4.11 -5.87
N LYS A 38 -6.16 3.59 -6.08
CA LYS A 38 -5.88 2.62 -7.14
C LYS A 38 -6.63 1.30 -6.94
N VAL A 39 -6.73 0.82 -5.70
CA VAL A 39 -7.49 -0.37 -5.35
C VAL A 39 -8.98 -0.16 -5.64
N LEU A 40 -9.56 0.94 -5.16
CA LEU A 40 -10.97 1.28 -5.42
C LEU A 40 -11.24 1.40 -6.92
N HIS A 41 -10.35 2.08 -7.65
CA HIS A 41 -10.44 2.18 -9.10
C HIS A 41 -10.43 0.79 -9.77
N ALA A 42 -9.53 -0.11 -9.37
CA ALA A 42 -9.48 -1.47 -9.93
C ALA A 42 -10.74 -2.29 -9.60
N VAL A 43 -11.28 -2.16 -8.39
CA VAL A 43 -12.54 -2.80 -7.99
C VAL A 43 -13.69 -2.28 -8.86
N CYS A 44 -13.81 -0.97 -9.04
CA CYS A 44 -14.90 -0.36 -9.80
C CYS A 44 -14.80 -0.59 -11.31
N THR A 45 -13.59 -0.54 -11.89
CA THR A 45 -13.39 -0.58 -13.35
C THR A 45 -13.13 -1.98 -13.89
N LYS A 46 -12.44 -2.83 -13.12
CA LYS A 46 -12.06 -4.18 -13.55
C LYS A 46 -12.93 -5.27 -12.92
N HIS A 47 -13.90 -4.88 -12.06
CA HIS A 47 -14.71 -5.80 -11.26
C HIS A 47 -13.88 -6.85 -10.51
N GLN A 48 -12.64 -6.50 -10.16
CA GLN A 48 -11.71 -7.40 -9.49
C GLN A 48 -11.89 -7.26 -7.99
N ALA A 49 -12.15 -8.38 -7.31
CA ALA A 49 -12.25 -8.38 -5.86
C ALA A 49 -10.93 -7.89 -5.22
N PHE A 50 -11.05 -7.16 -4.12
CA PHE A 50 -9.89 -6.75 -3.34
C PHE A 50 -9.19 -7.97 -2.75
N ASP A 51 -7.90 -8.12 -3.08
CA ASP A 51 -7.02 -9.13 -2.50
C ASP A 51 -5.85 -8.44 -1.79
N ALA A 52 -5.83 -8.55 -0.47
CA ALA A 52 -4.79 -7.96 0.37
C ALA A 52 -3.41 -8.57 0.08
N LYS A 53 -3.32 -9.87 -0.19
CA LYS A 53 -2.05 -10.55 -0.49
C LYS A 53 -1.48 -10.04 -1.80
N ARG A 54 -2.33 -9.91 -2.83
CA ARG A 54 -1.93 -9.35 -4.12
C ARG A 54 -1.51 -7.88 -4.00
N MET A 55 -2.23 -7.09 -3.21
CA MET A 55 -1.85 -5.69 -2.95
C MET A 55 -0.47 -5.57 -2.30
N MET A 56 -0.14 -6.46 -1.35
CA MET A 56 1.17 -6.52 -0.70
C MET A 56 2.26 -6.95 -1.70
N GLN A 57 2.00 -7.97 -2.51
CA GLN A 57 2.93 -8.44 -3.55
C GLN A 57 3.25 -7.36 -4.58
N ASP A 58 2.24 -6.61 -5.04
CA ASP A 58 2.45 -5.49 -5.95
C ASP A 58 3.40 -4.43 -5.37
N ILE A 59 3.48 -4.30 -4.04
CA ILE A 59 4.34 -3.30 -3.39
C ILE A 59 5.78 -3.79 -3.31
N PHE A 60 6.00 -5.04 -2.89
CA PHE A 60 7.34 -5.63 -2.89
C PHE A 60 7.89 -5.80 -4.31
N GLY A 61 7.04 -6.14 -5.29
CA GLY A 61 7.45 -6.27 -6.69
C GLY A 61 7.76 -4.93 -7.38
N LEU A 62 7.21 -3.81 -6.89
CA LEU A 62 7.54 -2.47 -7.40
C LEU A 62 8.90 -1.97 -6.90
N GLU A 63 9.37 -2.44 -5.73
CA GLU A 63 10.69 -2.06 -5.21
C GLU A 63 11.84 -2.71 -5.99
N THR A 64 11.63 -3.90 -6.55
CA THR A 64 12.60 -4.56 -7.43
C THR A 64 12.66 -3.98 -8.85
N ALA A 65 11.71 -3.12 -9.21
CA ALA A 65 11.59 -2.55 -10.56
C ALA A 65 12.09 -1.08 -10.65
N ALA A 66 12.69 -0.54 -9.58
CA ALA A 66 13.19 0.83 -9.50
C ALA A 66 14.71 0.87 -9.35
#